data_AF-A0A358Y3D4-F1
#
_entry.id   AF-A0A358Y3D4-F1
#
_cell.length_a   1.000
_cell.length_b   1.000
_cell.length_c   1.000
_cell.angle_alpha   90.00
_cell.angle_beta   90.00
_cell.angle_gamma   90.00
#
_symmetry.space_group_name_H-M   'P 1'
#
loop_
_entity.id
_entity.type
_entity.pdbx_description
1 polymer ?
#
loop_
_entity_poly.entity_id
_entity_poly.type
_entity_poly.pdbx_seq_one_letter_code
_entity_poly.pdbx_strand_id
1 'polypeptide(L)' 'MKHAEAIEKRRTFGIISHPDAGKTTLTEKLLLFGGAIQTAG' A
#
# COMPACT_ATOMS: atom_id res chain seq x y z
N MET A 1 -12.70 -6.35 24.51
CA MET A 1 -11.99 -5.30 23.72
C MET A 1 -12.60 -5.23 22.33
N LYS A 2 -13.55 -4.32 22.08
CA LYS A 2 -14.40 -4.31 20.86
C LYS A 2 -13.68 -3.86 19.57
N HIS A 3 -12.41 -3.46 19.67
CA HIS A 3 -11.61 -2.92 18.56
C HIS A 3 -10.37 -3.73 18.21
N ALA A 4 -10.02 -4.76 18.99
CA ALA A 4 -8.77 -5.51 18.82
C ALA A 4 -8.69 -6.15 17.43
N GLU A 5 -9.74 -6.82 16.99
CA GLU A 5 -9.81 -7.47 15.66
C GLU A 5 -9.63 -6.48 14.50
N ALA A 6 -10.16 -5.27 14.61
CA ALA A 6 -10.01 -4.25 13.59
C ALA A 6 -8.59 -3.66 13.56
N ILE A 7 -7.94 -3.58 14.73
CA ILE A 7 -6.55 -3.13 14.85
C ILE A 7 -5.60 -4.17 14.22
N GLU A 8 -5.83 -5.45 14.48
CA GLU A 8 -5.01 -6.55 13.94
C GLU A 8 -4.99 -6.64 12.41
N LYS A 9 -6.05 -6.16 11.74
CA LYS A 9 -6.15 -6.14 10.27
C LYS A 9 -5.37 -4.99 9.61
N ARG A 10 -5.01 -3.93 10.34
CA ARG A 10 -4.35 -2.75 9.75
C ARG A 10 -2.88 -3.02 9.45
N ARG A 11 -2.40 -2.52 8.31
CA ARG A 11 -0.98 -2.51 7.93
C ARG A 11 -0.63 -1.10 7.44
N THR A 12 0.22 -0.39 8.18
CA THR A 12 0.70 0.95 7.85
C THR A 12 2.20 0.86 7.58
N PHE A 13 2.63 1.22 6.39
CA PHE A 13 4.03 1.16 5.98
C PHE A 13 4.34 2.25 4.95
N GLY A 14 5.63 2.47 4.69
CA GLY A 14 6.12 3.38 3.66
C GLY A 14 7.15 2.69 2.76
N ILE A 15 7.30 3.18 1.53
CA ILE A 15 8.33 2.72 0.59
C ILE A 15 9.41 3.80 0.51
N ILE A 16 10.62 3.47 0.93
CA ILE A 16 11.81 4.31 0.81
C ILE A 16 12.76 3.69 -0.23
N SER A 17 13.29 4.51 -1.13
CA SER A 17 14.20 4.04 -2.17
C SER A 17 15.07 5.17 -2.69
N HIS A 18 16.14 4.78 -3.40
CA HIS A 18 16.90 5.71 -4.23
C HIS A 18 16.02 6.23 -5.40
N PRO A 19 16.34 7.41 -5.98
CA PRO A 19 15.76 7.82 -7.26
C PRO A 19 15.83 6.69 -8.30
N ASP A 20 14.78 6.57 -9.13
CA ASP A 20 14.66 5.60 -10.22
C ASP A 20 14.63 4.11 -9.85
N ALA A 21 14.63 3.76 -8.55
CA ALA A 21 14.50 2.36 -8.08
C ALA A 21 13.09 1.75 -8.28
N GLY A 22 12.16 2.46 -8.92
CA GLY A 22 10.83 1.94 -9.25
C GLY A 22 9.78 2.04 -8.14
N LYS A 23 9.94 2.95 -7.16
CA LYS A 23 8.95 3.18 -6.08
C LYS A 23 7.54 3.41 -6.63
N THR A 24 7.41 4.23 -7.66
CA THR A 24 6.11 4.58 -8.28
C THR A 24 5.48 3.34 -8.91
N THR A 25 6.23 2.60 -9.75
CA THR A 25 5.77 1.35 -10.37
C THR A 25 5.35 0.29 -9.35
N LEU A 26 6.08 0.15 -8.25
CA LEU A 26 5.69 -0.77 -7.18
C LEU A 26 4.39 -0.31 -6.49
N THR A 27 4.24 1.00 -6.27
CA THR A 27 3.03 1.57 -5.64
C THR A 27 1.79 1.33 -6.50
N GLU A 28 1.88 1.55 -7.81
CA GLU A 28 0.79 1.30 -8.77
C GLU A 28 0.34 -0.17 -8.74
N LYS A 29 1.29 -1.12 -8.74
CA LYS A 29 0.97 -2.55 -8.65
C LYS A 29 0.28 -2.91 -7.33
N LEU A 30 0.75 -2.36 -6.21
CA LEU A 30 0.11 -2.59 -4.90
C LEU A 30 -1.33 -2.07 -4.89
N LEU A 31 -1.58 -0.89 -5.47
CA LEU A 31 -2.93 -0.31 -5.59
C LEU A 31 -3.81 -1.15 -6.51
N LEU A 32 -3.29 -1.62 -7.64
CA LEU A 32 -4.01 -2.52 -8.55
C LEU A 32 -4.43 -3.82 -7.84
N PHE A 33 -3.52 -4.49 -7.15
CA PHE A 33 -3.83 -5.72 -6.40
C PHE A 33 -4.76 -5.47 -5.20
N GLY A 34 -4.75 -4.27 -4.64
CA GLY A 34 -5.69 -3.83 -3.60
C GLY A 34 -7.08 -3.42 -4.14
N GLY A 35 -7.31 -3.50 -5.46
CA GLY A 35 -8.56 -3.05 -6.09
C GLY A 35 -8.72 -1.53 -6.18
N ALA A 36 -7.69 -0.75 -5.84
CA ALA A 36 -7.67 0.71 -5.89
C ALA A 36 -7.28 1.22 -7.30
N ILE A 37 -7.99 0.74 -8.32
CA ILE A 37 -7.67 0.95 -9.74
C ILE A 37 -7.58 2.44 -10.12
N GLN A 38 -8.49 3.28 -9.60
CA GLN A 38 -8.52 4.72 -9.92
C GLN A 38 -7.30 5.49 -9.36
N THR A 39 -6.63 4.94 -8.35
CA THR A 39 -5.44 5.53 -7.73
C THR A 39 -4.15 4.95 -8.32
N ALA A 40 -4.25 3.89 -9.13
CA ALA A 40 -3.12 3.07 -9.58
C ALA A 40 -2.50 3.51 -10.92
N GLY A 41 -2.71 4.74 -11.39
CA GLY A 41 -2.20 5.24 -12.68
C GLY A 41 -1.84 6.71 -12.68
#